data_AF-A0A102D8X7-F1
#
_entry.id   AF-A0A102D8X7-F1
#
_cell.length_a   1.000
_cell.length_b   1.000
_cell.length_c   1.000
_cell.angle_alpha   90.00
_cell.angle_beta   90.00
_cell.angle_gamma   90.00
#
_symmetry.space_group_name_H-M   'P 1'
#
loop_
_entity.id
_entity.type
_entity.pdbx_description
1 polymer ?
#
loop_
_entity_poly.entity_id
_entity_poly.type
_entity_poly.pdbx_seq_one_letter_code
_entity_poly.pdbx_strand_id
1 'polypeptide(L)'
;MRAGKVKRAEDWPWSSVRAHYAGCDDHVVRVSPALERTGDFRAFLGEAFDESFTYAALRKAESLGRPIGSPEWLVDIEARTGLDLIPKKRGPKPKSI
;
A
#
# COMPACT_ATOMS: atom_id res chain seq x y z
N MET A 1 -14.61 -1.62 10.23
CA MET A 1 -14.24 -2.67 9.26
C MET A 1 -14.95 -2.42 7.94
N ARG A 2 -14.23 -2.32 6.82
CA ARG A 2 -14.79 -1.84 5.55
C ARG A 2 -15.83 -2.75 4.91
N ALA A 3 -15.52 -4.03 4.79
CA ALA A 3 -16.40 -5.01 4.16
C ALA A 3 -17.57 -5.45 5.06
N GLY A 4 -17.68 -4.88 6.28
CA GLY A 4 -18.75 -5.20 7.24
C GLY A 4 -18.75 -6.65 7.76
N LYS A 5 -17.73 -7.46 7.46
CA LYS A 5 -17.73 -8.90 7.78
C LYS A 5 -17.53 -9.22 9.25
N VAL A 6 -16.79 -8.38 9.97
CA VAL A 6 -16.53 -8.49 11.41
C VAL A 6 -16.46 -7.10 12.03
N LYS A 7 -16.51 -7.01 13.36
CA LYS A 7 -16.44 -5.73 14.07
C LYS A 7 -15.00 -5.24 14.27
N ARG A 8 -14.07 -6.15 14.60
CA ARG A 8 -12.66 -5.84 14.84
C ARG A 8 -11.76 -6.55 13.83
N ALA A 9 -10.54 -6.06 13.64
CA ALA A 9 -9.61 -6.62 12.66
C ALA A 9 -9.17 -8.06 13.01
N GLU A 10 -8.86 -8.31 14.28
CA GLU A 10 -8.47 -9.61 14.81
C GLU A 10 -9.58 -10.66 14.77
N ASP A 11 -10.85 -10.26 14.62
CA ASP A 11 -11.97 -11.20 14.53
C ASP A 11 -12.01 -11.90 13.16
N TRP A 12 -11.31 -11.36 12.14
CA TRP A 12 -11.31 -11.94 10.79
C TRP A 12 -10.37 -13.16 10.70
N PRO A 13 -10.89 -14.38 10.48
CA PRO A 13 -10.08 -15.60 10.53
C PRO A 13 -9.11 -15.73 9.35
N TRP A 14 -9.37 -15.04 8.24
CA TRP A 14 -8.54 -15.09 7.03
C TRP A 14 -7.63 -13.87 6.92
N SER A 15 -7.06 -13.45 8.06
CA SER A 15 -6.00 -12.43 8.09
C SER A 15 -4.90 -12.80 9.07
N SER A 16 -3.73 -12.24 8.82
CA SER A 16 -2.55 -12.34 9.68
C SER A 16 -2.57 -11.37 10.87
N VAL A 17 -3.65 -10.60 11.07
CA VAL A 17 -3.73 -9.55 12.10
C VAL A 17 -3.47 -10.12 13.50
N ARG A 18 -3.94 -11.34 13.77
CA ARG A 18 -3.73 -12.01 15.06
C ARG A 18 -2.24 -12.26 15.35
N ALA A 19 -1.48 -12.73 14.37
CA ALA A 19 -0.04 -12.97 14.49
C ALA A 19 0.70 -11.65 14.79
N HIS A 20 0.38 -10.59 14.05
CA HIS A 20 0.98 -9.27 14.25
C HIS A 20 0.65 -8.67 15.62
N TYR A 21 -0.61 -8.80 16.08
CA TYR A 21 -1.01 -8.36 17.42
C TYR A 21 -0.32 -9.16 18.53
N ALA A 22 -0.09 -10.45 18.32
CA ALA A 22 0.60 -11.31 19.28
C ALA A 22 2.13 -11.13 19.25
N GLY A 23 2.69 -10.45 18.23
CA GLY A 23 4.13 -10.36 18.05
C GLY A 23 4.80 -11.71 17.80
N CYS A 24 4.04 -12.70 17.30
CA CYS A 24 4.50 -14.07 17.14
C CYS A 24 4.23 -14.56 15.73
N ASP A 25 5.26 -15.17 15.12
CA ASP A 25 5.15 -15.85 13.84
C ASP A 25 4.12 -16.98 13.89
N ASP A 26 3.52 -17.31 12.75
CA ASP A 26 2.67 -18.48 12.58
C ASP A 26 3.06 -19.27 11.32
N HIS A 27 2.27 -20.30 10.99
CA HIS A 27 2.48 -21.16 9.83
C HIS A 27 2.46 -20.46 8.46
N VAL A 28 2.00 -19.20 8.38
CA VAL A 28 1.89 -18.44 7.11
C VAL A 28 2.62 -17.09 7.15
N VAL A 29 2.94 -16.55 8.32
CA VAL A 29 3.44 -15.17 8.50
C VAL A 29 4.68 -15.13 9.39
N ARG A 30 5.69 -14.39 8.94
CA ARG A 30 6.79 -13.86 9.78
C ARG A 30 6.49 -12.41 10.14
N VAL A 31 6.38 -12.09 11.42
CA VAL A 31 5.88 -10.79 11.89
C VAL A 31 6.97 -9.73 12.00
N SER A 32 8.23 -10.11 12.27
CA SER A 32 9.30 -9.14 12.56
C SER A 32 9.46 -8.08 11.46
N PRO A 33 9.49 -8.41 10.14
CA PRO A 33 9.67 -7.39 9.11
C PRO A 33 8.55 -6.34 9.08
N ALA A 34 7.32 -6.72 9.43
CA ALA A 34 6.21 -5.77 9.49
C ALA A 34 6.29 -4.91 10.76
N LEU A 35 6.57 -5.53 11.90
CA LEU A 35 6.70 -4.86 13.19
C LEU A 35 7.90 -3.90 13.24
N GLU A 36 9.01 -4.22 12.60
CA GLU A 36 10.17 -3.33 12.46
C GLU A 36 9.83 -2.02 11.73
N ARG A 37 8.90 -2.07 10.77
CA ARG A 37 8.49 -0.89 9.98
C ARG A 37 7.38 -0.07 10.65
N THR A 38 6.52 -0.73 11.43
CA THR A 38 5.26 -0.15 11.93
C THR A 38 5.25 0.06 13.43
N GLY A 39 6.14 -0.59 14.18
CA GLY A 39 6.15 -0.57 15.64
C GLY A 39 4.94 -1.28 16.23
N ASP A 40 4.12 -0.55 16.99
CA ASP A 40 2.85 -1.07 17.51
C ASP A 40 1.84 -1.24 16.37
N PHE A 41 1.71 -2.48 15.91
CA PHE A 41 0.82 -2.82 14.80
C PHE A 41 -0.65 -2.52 15.10
N ARG A 42 -1.09 -2.59 16.36
CA ARG A 42 -2.47 -2.27 16.73
C ARG A 42 -2.72 -0.78 16.65
N ALA A 43 -1.77 0.03 17.15
CA ALA A 43 -1.84 1.48 17.01
C ALA A 43 -1.81 1.89 15.53
N PHE A 44 -0.87 1.34 14.76
CA PHE A 44 -0.73 1.57 13.32
C PHE A 44 -2.03 1.27 12.55
N LEU A 45 -2.66 0.12 12.80
CA LEU A 45 -3.91 -0.25 12.13
C LEU A 45 -5.10 0.61 12.55
N GLY A 46 -5.02 1.24 13.72
CA GLY A 46 -6.04 2.14 14.26
C GLY A 46 -5.88 3.60 13.87
N GLU A 47 -4.82 3.97 13.14
CA GLU A 47 -4.58 5.34 12.74
C GLU A 47 -5.74 5.91 11.90
N ALA A 48 -6.07 7.18 12.18
CA ALA A 48 -7.09 7.88 11.41
C ALA A 48 -6.62 8.03 9.96
N PHE A 49 -7.48 7.63 9.04
CA PHE A 49 -7.17 7.60 7.61
C PHE A 49 -8.29 8.30 6.85
N ASP A 50 -7.96 9.27 5.99
CA ASP A 50 -8.93 9.84 5.06
C ASP A 50 -9.25 8.80 3.99
N GLU A 51 -10.30 8.04 4.29
CA GLU A 51 -10.75 6.94 3.46
C GLU A 51 -11.21 7.45 2.09
N SER A 52 -11.86 8.61 2.02
CA SER A 52 -12.45 9.11 0.78
C SER A 52 -11.38 9.51 -0.25
N PHE A 53 -10.41 10.32 0.18
CA PHE A 53 -9.36 10.83 -0.68
C PHE A 53 -8.35 9.74 -1.02
N THR A 54 -7.92 8.98 -0.02
CA THR A 54 -6.80 8.04 -0.20
C THR A 54 -7.23 6.78 -0.95
N TYR A 55 -8.45 6.26 -0.76
CA TYR A 55 -8.93 5.15 -1.59
C TYR A 55 -9.17 5.57 -3.03
N ALA A 56 -9.68 6.78 -3.28
CA ALA A 56 -9.86 7.25 -4.65
C ALA A 56 -8.52 7.28 -5.41
N ALA A 57 -7.46 7.78 -4.77
CA ALA A 57 -6.12 7.74 -5.31
C ALA A 57 -5.65 6.29 -5.55
N LEU A 58 -5.77 5.40 -4.54
CA LEU A 58 -5.35 4.00 -4.63
C LEU A 58 -6.07 3.24 -5.77
N ARG A 59 -7.39 3.38 -5.89
CA ARG A 59 -8.18 2.75 -6.96
C ARG A 59 -7.78 3.23 -8.35
N LYS A 60 -7.49 4.53 -8.48
CA LYS A 60 -7.00 5.11 -9.74
C LYS A 60 -5.63 4.54 -10.11
N ALA A 61 -4.73 4.41 -9.15
CA ALA A 61 -3.41 3.81 -9.33
C ALA A 61 -3.49 2.33 -9.70
N GLU A 62 -4.31 1.54 -9.00
CA GLU A 62 -4.57 0.12 -9.34
C GLU A 62 -5.02 -0.04 -10.78
N SER A 63 -5.95 0.81 -11.25
CA SER A 63 -6.47 0.77 -12.62
C SER A 63 -5.43 1.13 -13.68
N LEU A 64 -4.48 2.02 -13.35
CA LEU A 64 -3.46 2.51 -14.28
C LEU A 64 -2.15 1.71 -14.20
N GLY A 65 -1.97 0.87 -13.17
CA GLY A 65 -0.72 0.17 -12.89
C GLY A 65 0.43 1.08 -12.47
N ARG A 66 0.15 2.32 -12.02
CA ARG A 66 1.18 3.31 -11.64
C ARG A 66 1.21 3.48 -10.13
N PRO A 67 2.40 3.52 -9.50
CA PRO A 67 2.51 3.68 -8.05
C PRO A 67 2.10 5.09 -7.61
N ILE A 68 1.70 5.21 -6.34
CA ILE A 68 1.39 6.48 -5.68
C ILE A 68 2.55 6.83 -4.75
N GLY A 69 3.01 8.07 -4.83
CA GLY A 69 4.03 8.60 -3.93
C GLY A 69 4.28 10.08 -4.22
N SER A 70 5.21 10.67 -3.47
CA SER A 70 5.67 12.03 -3.78
C SER A 70 6.40 12.07 -5.12
N PRO A 71 6.49 13.24 -5.79
CA PRO A 71 7.24 13.37 -7.03
C PRO A 71 8.71 12.91 -6.90
N GLU A 72 9.36 13.22 -5.79
CA GLU A 72 10.75 12.86 -5.51
C GLU A 72 10.89 11.35 -5.37
N TRP A 73 9.95 10.71 -4.66
CA TRP A 73 9.92 9.27 -4.52
C TRP A 73 9.68 8.57 -5.86
N LEU A 74 8.80 9.12 -6.70
CA LEU A 74 8.54 8.59 -8.04
C LEU A 74 9.80 8.62 -8.91
N VAL A 75 10.57 9.70 -8.87
CA VAL A 75 11.86 9.80 -9.57
C VAL A 75 12.87 8.78 -9.06
N ASP A 76 12.98 8.60 -7.74
CA ASP A 76 13.88 7.58 -7.15
C ASP A 76 13.52 6.17 -7.62
N ILE A 77 12.23 5.81 -7.59
CA ILE A 77 11.81 4.46 -7.94
C ILE A 77 11.90 4.19 -9.46
N GLU A 78 11.67 5.18 -10.32
CA GLU A 78 11.97 5.07 -11.75
C GLU A 78 13.46 4.79 -11.98
N ALA A 79 14.35 5.55 -11.32
CA ALA A 79 15.79 5.37 -11.47
C ALA A 79 16.27 3.99 -11.00
N ARG A 80 15.70 3.47 -9.90
CA ARG A 80 16.06 2.17 -9.33
C ARG A 80 15.54 0.97 -10.13
N THR A 81 14.38 1.12 -10.78
CA THR A 81 13.71 0.02 -11.50
C THR A 81 13.94 0.07 -13.02
N GLY A 82 14.27 1.24 -13.57
CA GLY A 82 14.33 1.47 -15.01
C GLY A 82 12.96 1.52 -15.70
N LEU A 83 11.86 1.55 -14.93
CA LEU A 83 10.49 1.60 -15.45
C LEU A 83 10.00 3.04 -15.61
N ASP A 84 9.19 3.30 -16.64
CA ASP A 84 8.50 4.59 -16.86
C ASP A 84 7.24 4.70 -15.97
N LEU A 85 7.41 5.12 -14.71
CA LEU A 85 6.36 5.24 -13.69
C LEU A 85 5.69 6.63 -13.66
N ILE A 86 6.36 7.68 -14.11
CA ILE A 86 5.83 9.04 -14.23
C ILE A 86 5.07 9.21 -15.56
N PRO A 87 3.84 9.78 -15.54
CA PRO A 87 3.10 10.05 -16.76
C PRO A 87 3.86 11.00 -17.70
N LYS A 88 4.11 10.54 -18.94
CA LYS A 88 4.68 11.38 -20.01
C LYS A 88 3.63 12.36 -20.56
N LYS A 89 4.11 13.41 -21.23
CA LYS A 89 3.25 14.42 -21.90
C LYS A 89 2.20 13.72 -22.75
N ARG A 90 0.92 14.02 -22.50
CA ARG A 90 -0.20 13.50 -23.29
C ARG A 90 -0.14 14.10 -24.70
N GLY A 91 -0.38 13.27 -25.72
CA GLY A 91 -0.37 13.68 -27.12
C GLY A 91 0.37 12.67 -28.00
N PRO A 92 0.29 12.81 -29.34
CA PRO A 92 0.99 11.93 -30.27
C PRO A 92 2.50 11.97 -30.01
N LYS A 93 3.15 10.79 -30.12
CA LYS A 93 4.62 10.71 -30.05
C LYS A 93 5.20 11.63 -31.13
N PRO A 94 6.26 12.41 -30.83
CA PRO A 94 6.94 13.19 -31.85
C PRO A 94 7.38 12.25 -32.98
N LYS A 95 7.12 12.64 -34.23
CA LYS A 95 7.61 11.90 -35.40
C LYS A 95 9.13 11.89 -35.32
N SER A 96 9.74 10.71 -35.37
CA SER A 96 11.17 10.63 -35.64
C SER A 96 11.42 11.26 -37.00
N ILE A 97 12.37 12.19 -37.06
CA ILE A 97 13.02 12.56 -38.31
C ILE A 97 13.91 11.38 -38.72
#